data_AF-A0A0N0DSV5-F1
#
_entry.id   AF-A0A0N0DSV5-F1
#
_cell.length_a   1.000
_cell.length_b   1.000
_cell.length_c   1.000
_cell.angle_alpha   90.00
_cell.angle_beta   90.00
_cell.angle_gamma   90.00
#
_symmetry.space_group_name_H-M   'P 1'
#
loop_
_entity.id
_entity.type
_entity.pdbx_description
1 polymer ?
#
loop_
_entity_poly.entity_id
_entity_poly.type
_entity_poly.pdbx_seq_one_letter_code
_entity_poly.pdbx_strand_id
1 'polypeptide(L)'
;MGRGYSASRSKSGRPTLRMKRSRSMSLHALKKSLDARDAAKATGSDNKEETSSTATAAAQDQRKVLKVARLRRAPSSAAQDSSSSTSKSAHKAAANNVASKSTDGRARSSTATTTTTKSNSGVRRTPSAQFRKNLEDLEKVYEDAMDVSEDEDETVMNTNTMTKYKECGRVVDAVLDILTEECVAGVNTKVLCDCSDEEVMQRLKGLYTKTKDAEGKRLTRGIAYPTNISVNEVLCNDSPFRDEEGTILKEGDVVKLHVGCHLDGYPVSAARTIVVRAPGSPASPDAAATATAAEVEGNEEATAPSSASMQKSSSSSSSRVAAGNAIEAARVALLTMMHALRPGVLNADITDLVAAVGNHFGVQAVEGVLSNRTKRWVPDGMDCIIGRRVTTEDPHQDVGECEVDEHQVWCLDVAFTNNDSYRITLSEKPVTLYRRTPAEFAMDARVSQANEVLQEITNTHFCFPFHFKSLENPLKAKLGIHVLQKKGVIDKLSPLRTKPGYVTARFSATVAVTAKRVTVLCGAPPTTAVCVPPAMQSTASVDTLAPSVLAVLHRPLEFADTRAVAAKKDAKDSSSPAMKRKRIEAADNEE
;
A
#
# COMPACT_ATOMS: atom_id res chain seq x y z
N MET A 1 -1.89 -19.89 12.67
CA MET A 1 -1.69 -19.99 11.21
C MET A 1 -2.19 -18.69 10.57
N GLY A 2 -1.33 -18.03 9.78
CA GLY A 2 -1.65 -16.93 8.85
C GLY A 2 -2.31 -15.65 9.39
N ARG A 3 -1.57 -14.78 10.12
CA ARG A 3 -2.02 -13.41 10.48
C ARG A 3 -0.92 -12.37 10.20
N GLY A 4 -0.51 -12.23 8.94
CA GLY A 4 0.65 -11.42 8.54
C GLY A 4 0.36 -10.00 8.06
N TYR A 5 -0.69 -9.80 7.25
CA TYR A 5 -1.01 -8.46 6.71
C TYR A 5 -2.02 -7.68 7.56
N SER A 6 -2.99 -8.37 8.15
CA SER A 6 -4.08 -7.71 8.87
C SER A 6 -3.71 -7.34 10.32
N ALA A 7 -2.88 -8.13 11.00
CA ALA A 7 -2.69 -7.98 12.46
C ALA A 7 -1.79 -6.81 12.91
N SER A 8 -0.89 -6.30 12.05
CA SER A 8 -0.15 -5.07 12.37
C SER A 8 -1.03 -3.82 12.25
N ARG A 9 -2.04 -3.87 11.36
CA ARG A 9 -3.02 -2.77 11.17
C ARG A 9 -4.31 -2.94 11.99
N SER A 10 -4.59 -4.11 12.57
CA SER A 10 -5.82 -4.37 13.33
C SER A 10 -5.70 -4.19 14.85
N LYS A 11 -4.50 -3.93 15.38
CA LYS A 11 -4.30 -3.60 16.82
C LYS A 11 -4.06 -2.11 17.08
N SER A 12 -3.68 -1.32 16.07
CA SER A 12 -3.99 0.10 16.09
C SER A 12 -5.50 0.20 15.91
N GLY A 13 -6.23 0.69 16.90
CA GLY A 13 -7.66 0.92 16.78
C GLY A 13 -7.95 1.64 15.47
N ARG A 14 -8.53 0.90 14.51
CA ARG A 14 -9.11 1.53 13.33
C ARG A 14 -10.17 2.50 13.85
N PRO A 15 -10.17 3.75 13.37
CA PRO A 15 -11.22 4.65 13.75
C PRO A 15 -12.57 4.05 13.36
N THR A 16 -13.39 3.69 14.34
CA THR A 16 -14.83 3.79 14.14
C THR A 16 -15.12 5.25 13.75
N LEU A 17 -16.25 5.55 13.12
CA LEU A 17 -16.67 6.93 12.77
C LEU A 17 -16.43 7.97 13.90
N ARG A 18 -16.35 7.50 15.16
CA ARG A 18 -16.04 8.26 16.37
C ARG A 18 -14.58 8.74 16.52
N MET A 19 -13.60 8.06 15.93
CA MET A 19 -12.15 8.39 16.00
C MET A 19 -11.67 9.26 14.83
N LYS A 20 -12.48 9.42 13.77
CA LYS A 20 -12.29 10.49 12.77
C LYS A 20 -12.37 11.89 13.42
N ARG A 21 -13.01 11.99 14.60
CA ARG A 21 -13.24 13.24 15.35
C ARG A 21 -12.05 13.78 16.15
N SER A 22 -11.03 12.97 16.46
CA SER A 22 -9.97 13.39 17.39
C SER A 22 -8.62 13.72 16.72
N ARG A 23 -8.41 13.34 15.46
CA ARG A 23 -7.10 13.47 14.80
C ARG A 23 -6.91 14.78 14.03
N SER A 24 -7.95 15.34 13.42
CA SER A 24 -7.91 16.66 12.78
C SER A 24 -7.67 17.81 13.79
N MET A 25 -8.13 17.65 15.03
CA MET A 25 -7.89 18.61 16.11
C MET A 25 -6.42 18.67 16.56
N SER A 26 -5.68 17.56 16.49
CA SER A 26 -4.32 17.48 17.06
C SER A 26 -3.25 18.16 16.21
N LEU A 27 -3.29 18.04 14.88
CA LEU A 27 -2.33 18.70 13.99
C LEU A 27 -2.56 20.21 13.87
N HIS A 28 -3.82 20.65 13.88
CA HIS A 28 -4.16 22.07 13.88
C HIS A 28 -3.84 22.73 15.24
N ALA A 29 -4.00 22.01 16.36
CA ALA A 29 -3.55 22.48 17.67
C ALA A 29 -2.02 22.55 17.76
N LEU A 30 -1.30 21.61 17.14
CA LEU A 30 0.16 21.62 17.10
C LEU A 30 0.69 22.81 16.29
N LYS A 31 0.14 23.05 15.09
CA LYS A 31 0.48 24.19 14.22
C LYS A 31 0.19 25.53 14.92
N LYS A 32 -1.00 25.67 15.51
CA LYS A 32 -1.38 26.87 16.27
C LYS A 32 -0.52 27.10 17.52
N SER A 33 0.00 26.04 18.15
CA SER A 33 0.92 26.14 19.29
C SER A 33 2.35 26.52 18.90
N LEU A 34 2.78 26.15 17.70
CA LEU A 34 4.08 26.53 17.13
C LEU A 34 4.05 27.98 16.66
N ASP A 35 3.01 28.36 15.91
CA ASP A 35 2.80 29.73 15.45
C ASP A 35 2.66 30.72 16.62
N ALA A 36 2.00 30.32 17.71
CA ALA A 36 1.89 31.13 18.93
C ALA A 36 3.22 31.27 19.69
N ARG A 37 4.10 30.27 19.64
CA ARG A 37 5.44 30.33 20.24
C ARG A 37 6.39 31.22 19.44
N ASP A 38 6.26 31.21 18.12
CA ASP A 38 7.08 32.04 17.24
C ASP A 38 6.62 33.51 17.28
N ALA A 39 5.32 33.76 17.39
CA ALA A 39 4.78 35.10 17.64
C ALA A 39 5.16 35.69 19.02
N ALA A 40 5.27 34.84 20.05
CA ALA A 40 5.73 35.25 21.38
C ALA A 40 7.24 35.52 21.44
N LYS A 41 8.04 34.90 20.56
CA LYS A 41 9.47 35.21 20.40
C LYS A 41 9.71 36.50 19.63
N ALA A 42 8.83 36.84 18.69
CA ALA A 42 8.95 38.06 17.87
C ALA A 42 8.58 39.35 18.62
N THR A 43 7.88 39.25 19.75
CA THR A 43 7.38 40.41 20.53
C THR A 43 8.18 40.69 21.81
N GLY A 44 9.26 39.94 22.06
CA GLY A 44 10.06 40.03 23.28
C GLY A 44 11.49 40.53 23.06
N SER A 45 11.67 41.78 22.64
CA SER A 45 12.95 42.50 22.81
C SER A 45 12.68 43.98 23.08
N ASP A 46 12.74 44.36 24.35
CA ASP A 46 13.51 45.52 24.85
C ASP A 46 13.18 45.80 26.32
N ASN A 47 14.09 45.40 27.20
CA ASN A 47 14.70 46.27 28.23
C ASN A 47 15.69 45.48 29.12
N LYS A 48 16.98 45.80 28.95
CA LYS A 48 18.01 45.79 30.00
C LYS A 48 17.66 46.90 31.02
N GLU A 49 18.04 46.91 32.29
CA GLU A 49 19.34 46.56 32.88
C GLU A 49 19.24 46.46 34.43
N GLU A 50 20.04 45.53 34.96
CA GLU A 50 20.76 45.46 36.25
C GLU A 50 20.21 46.02 37.58
N THR A 51 20.18 45.17 38.62
CA THR A 51 21.16 45.20 39.72
C THR A 51 21.00 43.99 40.67
N SER A 52 22.04 43.80 41.47
CA SER A 52 22.58 42.58 42.05
C SER A 52 22.00 42.06 43.39
N SER A 53 22.28 40.77 43.63
CA SER A 53 22.81 40.16 44.87
C SER A 53 21.88 39.51 45.93
N THR A 54 22.24 38.25 46.21
CA THR A 54 22.30 37.53 47.51
C THR A 54 21.04 37.06 48.26
N ALA A 55 20.86 35.74 48.24
CA ALA A 55 20.87 34.80 49.37
C ALA A 55 19.77 34.78 50.45
N THR A 56 19.29 33.53 50.67
CA THR A 56 18.91 32.85 51.93
C THR A 56 17.55 33.06 52.62
N ALA A 57 16.82 31.92 52.69
CA ALA A 57 16.24 31.26 53.88
C ALA A 57 14.84 31.66 54.44
N ALA A 58 14.15 30.58 54.88
CA ALA A 58 13.06 30.46 55.87
C ALA A 58 11.68 31.05 55.52
N ALA A 59 10.65 30.24 55.22
CA ALA A 59 9.82 29.40 56.11
C ALA A 59 8.73 30.15 56.90
N GLN A 60 7.45 29.88 56.57
CA GLN A 60 6.24 29.71 57.43
C GLN A 60 4.99 29.95 56.58
N ASP A 61 4.27 28.92 56.14
CA ASP A 61 3.26 28.11 56.86
C ASP A 61 1.95 28.88 57.13
N GLN A 62 0.86 28.48 56.45
CA GLN A 62 -0.40 28.16 57.13
C GLN A 62 -1.33 27.27 56.27
N ARG A 63 -1.48 26.06 56.78
CA ARG A 63 -2.36 24.93 56.44
C ARG A 63 -3.86 25.26 56.34
N LYS A 64 -4.60 24.44 55.57
CA LYS A 64 -5.55 23.39 56.07
C LYS A 64 -6.19 22.61 54.88
N VAL A 65 -5.98 21.29 54.69
CA VAL A 65 -6.56 20.10 55.40
C VAL A 65 -7.86 19.65 54.70
N LEU A 66 -7.95 18.56 53.91
CA LEU A 66 -8.22 17.12 54.22
C LEU A 66 -8.80 16.46 52.93
N LYS A 67 -8.81 15.15 52.60
CA LYS A 67 -8.29 13.86 53.09
C LYS A 67 -8.54 12.86 51.94
N VAL A 68 -7.59 12.01 51.57
CA VAL A 68 -7.84 10.81 50.75
C VAL A 68 -7.43 9.59 51.57
N ALA A 69 -8.37 8.67 51.78
CA ALA A 69 -8.13 7.38 52.42
C ALA A 69 -7.76 6.33 51.36
N ARG A 70 -6.62 5.68 51.62
CA ARG A 70 -6.10 4.46 50.99
C ARG A 70 -7.00 3.25 51.28
N LEU A 71 -6.89 2.22 50.45
CA LEU A 71 -6.52 0.90 50.96
C LEU A 71 -5.57 0.17 49.98
N ARG A 72 -4.44 -0.30 50.53
CA ARG A 72 -3.47 -1.22 49.92
C ARG A 72 -3.75 -2.63 50.45
N ARG A 73 -3.38 -3.68 49.70
CA ARG A 73 -2.30 -4.61 50.13
C ARG A 73 -1.90 -5.61 49.03
N ALA A 74 -0.62 -5.97 49.08
CA ALA A 74 0.16 -6.91 48.27
C ALA A 74 0.49 -8.17 49.15
N PRO A 75 1.60 -8.92 48.95
CA PRO A 75 2.02 -9.84 47.87
C PRO A 75 2.45 -11.23 48.40
N SER A 76 2.94 -12.13 47.53
CA SER A 76 4.01 -13.17 47.72
C SER A 76 3.83 -14.31 46.68
N SER A 77 4.69 -15.33 46.57
CA SER A 77 6.07 -15.46 46.04
C SER A 77 6.36 -16.97 45.90
N ALA A 78 7.12 -17.40 44.87
CA ALA A 78 7.81 -18.72 44.72
C ALA A 78 6.92 -20.00 44.65
N ALA A 79 7.28 -21.15 44.06
CA ALA A 79 8.29 -21.64 43.10
C ALA A 79 7.90 -23.10 42.71
N GLN A 80 8.47 -23.59 41.59
CA GLN A 80 8.82 -24.99 41.22
C GLN A 80 7.78 -26.08 40.82
N ASP A 81 8.12 -26.66 39.64
CA ASP A 81 8.26 -28.07 39.25
C ASP A 81 7.07 -29.04 38.98
N SER A 82 7.04 -29.46 37.69
CA SER A 82 7.08 -30.85 37.19
C SER A 82 5.80 -31.69 36.96
N SER A 83 5.83 -32.33 35.78
CA SER A 83 5.36 -33.68 35.42
C SER A 83 3.91 -33.93 34.92
N SER A 84 3.90 -34.49 33.70
CA SER A 84 3.01 -35.49 33.08
C SER A 84 1.81 -36.07 33.85
N SER A 85 0.66 -36.24 33.18
CA SER A 85 0.22 -37.56 32.65
C SER A 85 -1.25 -37.59 32.18
N THR A 86 -1.46 -38.48 31.22
CA THR A 86 -2.65 -39.00 30.53
C THR A 86 -3.81 -39.49 31.42
N SER A 87 -5.07 -39.34 30.95
CA SER A 87 -5.95 -40.42 30.42
C SER A 87 -7.47 -40.19 30.59
N LYS A 88 -8.21 -40.54 29.51
CA LYS A 88 -9.53 -41.24 29.34
C LYS A 88 -10.53 -41.23 30.52
N SER A 89 -11.86 -41.15 30.33
CA SER A 89 -12.70 -42.03 29.49
C SER A 89 -14.15 -41.51 29.31
N ALA A 90 -14.83 -42.06 28.31
CA ALA A 90 -16.19 -41.82 27.85
C ALA A 90 -17.29 -42.65 28.55
N HIS A 91 -18.58 -42.32 28.32
CA HIS A 91 -19.74 -43.20 28.01
C HIS A 91 -20.98 -42.29 27.71
N LYS A 92 -21.54 -42.22 26.49
CA LYS A 92 -22.54 -43.09 25.78
C LYS A 92 -23.96 -42.98 26.42
N ALA A 93 -24.95 -42.24 25.89
CA ALA A 93 -25.76 -42.31 24.66
C ALA A 93 -26.97 -43.30 24.69
N ALA A 94 -28.16 -42.75 24.37
CA ALA A 94 -29.40 -43.34 23.76
C ALA A 94 -30.67 -42.77 24.46
N ALA A 95 -31.47 -41.87 23.86
CA ALA A 95 -32.40 -41.99 22.73
C ALA A 95 -33.71 -42.74 23.05
N ASN A 96 -34.86 -42.04 23.00
CA ASN A 96 -35.98 -42.41 22.13
C ASN A 96 -37.09 -41.36 22.06
N ASN A 97 -37.57 -41.15 20.83
CA ASN A 97 -38.71 -40.36 20.39
C ASN A 97 -40.06 -40.97 20.81
N VAL A 98 -41.14 -40.18 20.76
CA VAL A 98 -42.32 -40.39 19.88
C VAL A 98 -43.26 -39.19 20.00
N ALA A 99 -43.85 -38.80 18.87
CA ALA A 99 -44.70 -37.65 18.63
C ALA A 99 -46.15 -38.06 18.29
N SER A 100 -47.14 -37.19 18.55
CA SER A 100 -48.41 -37.03 17.81
C SER A 100 -49.18 -35.81 18.36
N LYS A 101 -49.37 -34.71 17.61
CA LYS A 101 -50.49 -34.35 16.69
C LYS A 101 -51.87 -34.19 17.38
N SER A 102 -52.37 -32.96 17.55
CA SER A 102 -53.38 -32.21 16.73
C SER A 102 -54.83 -32.62 17.09
N THR A 103 -55.86 -31.78 17.33
CA THR A 103 -56.48 -30.69 16.52
C THR A 103 -57.66 -30.04 17.30
N ASP A 104 -58.03 -28.80 16.92
CA ASP A 104 -59.36 -28.13 16.95
C ASP A 104 -60.15 -28.00 18.29
N GLY A 105 -60.90 -26.95 18.64
CA GLY A 105 -61.39 -25.75 17.98
C GLY A 105 -62.72 -25.32 18.64
N ARG A 106 -62.99 -24.00 18.71
CA ARG A 106 -64.30 -23.33 18.88
C ARG A 106 -64.78 -22.88 20.28
N ALA A 107 -65.46 -21.73 20.24
CA ALA A 107 -65.73 -20.72 21.27
C ALA A 107 -67.09 -20.83 22.01
N ARG A 108 -67.22 -20.08 23.13
CA ARG A 108 -68.42 -19.35 23.67
C ARG A 108 -68.01 -18.57 24.95
N SER A 109 -68.09 -17.22 24.98
CA SER A 109 -69.11 -16.37 25.67
C SER A 109 -69.33 -16.75 27.16
N SER A 110 -69.31 -15.92 28.20
CA SER A 110 -69.32 -14.47 28.52
C SER A 110 -68.91 -14.39 30.02
N THR A 111 -68.36 -13.32 30.60
CA THR A 111 -69.07 -12.16 31.22
C THR A 111 -68.03 -11.34 32.01
N ALA A 112 -68.28 -10.04 32.12
CA ALA A 112 -67.46 -8.93 32.59
C ALA A 112 -66.74 -9.05 33.97
N THR A 113 -65.62 -8.32 34.13
CA THR A 113 -65.50 -7.07 34.93
C THR A 113 -64.04 -6.82 35.41
N THR A 114 -63.43 -5.72 34.92
CA THR A 114 -62.51 -4.75 35.59
C THR A 114 -61.25 -5.31 36.30
N THR A 115 -60.00 -5.00 35.96
CA THR A 115 -59.34 -3.68 35.82
C THR A 115 -57.94 -3.90 35.22
N THR A 116 -57.54 -3.16 34.19
CA THR A 116 -56.25 -3.32 33.49
C THR A 116 -55.23 -2.26 33.92
N THR A 117 -54.08 -2.70 34.40
CA THR A 117 -52.84 -1.91 34.44
C THR A 117 -52.09 -2.05 33.11
N LYS A 118 -51.68 -0.92 32.54
CA LYS A 118 -51.13 -0.77 31.18
C LYS A 118 -49.77 -1.45 31.03
N SER A 119 -49.62 -2.25 29.97
CA SER A 119 -48.35 -2.73 29.43
C SER A 119 -47.70 -1.66 28.55
N ASN A 120 -46.40 -1.45 28.75
CA ASN A 120 -45.59 -0.45 28.06
C ASN A 120 -44.95 -1.10 26.82
N SER A 121 -45.54 -0.91 25.64
CA SER A 121 -44.94 -1.31 24.36
C SER A 121 -43.96 -0.22 23.90
N GLY A 122 -42.70 -0.62 23.69
CA GLY A 122 -41.60 0.27 23.31
C GLY A 122 -41.77 0.85 21.91
N VAL A 123 -42.09 2.15 21.85
CA VAL A 123 -42.00 2.94 20.62
C VAL A 123 -40.53 3.27 20.37
N ARG A 124 -40.00 2.78 19.25
CA ARG A 124 -38.67 3.14 18.73
C ARG A 124 -38.69 4.63 18.36
N ARG A 125 -38.17 5.50 19.23
CA ARG A 125 -38.16 6.96 19.01
C ARG A 125 -37.33 7.29 17.76
N THR A 126 -37.96 7.86 16.75
CA THR A 126 -37.28 8.51 15.64
C THR A 126 -36.43 9.67 16.17
N PRO A 127 -35.19 9.86 15.69
CA PRO A 127 -34.37 11.01 16.10
C PRO A 127 -35.13 12.31 15.87
N SER A 128 -34.97 13.28 16.77
CA SER A 128 -35.60 14.60 16.63
C SER A 128 -35.09 15.30 15.36
N ALA A 129 -35.90 16.19 14.78
CA ALA A 129 -35.48 17.00 13.63
C ALA A 129 -34.17 17.77 13.92
N GLN A 130 -33.98 18.19 15.16
CA GLN A 130 -32.79 18.88 15.62
C GLN A 130 -31.56 17.96 15.72
N PHE A 131 -31.74 16.67 16.03
CA PHE A 131 -30.63 15.71 15.98
C PHE A 131 -30.19 15.42 14.53
N ARG A 132 -31.14 15.34 13.58
CA ARG A 132 -30.81 15.18 12.15
C ARG A 132 -30.06 16.40 11.63
N LYS A 133 -30.57 17.60 11.92
CA LYS A 133 -29.89 18.85 11.55
C LYS A 133 -28.50 18.97 12.16
N ASN A 134 -28.34 18.64 13.45
CA ASN A 134 -27.03 18.64 14.09
C ASN A 134 -26.08 17.55 13.53
N LEU A 135 -26.62 16.45 13.00
CA LEU A 135 -25.84 15.41 12.34
C LEU A 135 -25.40 15.87 10.95
N GLU A 136 -26.31 16.47 10.17
CA GLU A 136 -26.05 17.07 8.86
C GLU A 136 -25.06 18.23 8.96
N ASP A 137 -25.25 19.14 9.92
CA ASP A 137 -24.32 20.25 10.17
C ASP A 137 -22.94 19.72 10.60
N LEU A 138 -22.90 18.63 11.37
CA LEU A 138 -21.64 18.01 11.78
C LEU A 138 -20.99 17.27 10.61
N GLU A 139 -21.74 16.55 9.78
CA GLU A 139 -21.27 15.89 8.56
C GLU A 139 -20.71 16.92 7.58
N LYS A 140 -21.41 18.04 7.38
CA LYS A 140 -20.96 19.16 6.55
C LYS A 140 -19.69 19.81 7.08
N VAL A 141 -19.59 20.04 8.39
CA VAL A 141 -18.35 20.54 9.01
C VAL A 141 -17.21 19.53 8.89
N TYR A 142 -17.50 18.22 8.86
CA TYR A 142 -16.49 17.18 8.60
C TYR A 142 -16.11 17.07 7.13
N GLU A 143 -17.06 17.24 6.19
CA GLU A 143 -16.79 17.35 4.76
C GLU A 143 -15.93 18.59 4.48
N ASP A 144 -16.34 19.77 4.94
CA ASP A 144 -15.56 21.01 4.78
C ASP A 144 -14.17 20.93 5.44
N ALA A 145 -14.01 20.16 6.53
CA ALA A 145 -12.72 19.92 7.18
C ALA A 145 -11.90 18.76 6.57
N MET A 146 -12.52 17.90 5.77
CA MET A 146 -11.85 16.89 4.95
C MET A 146 -11.46 17.46 3.59
N ASP A 147 -12.26 18.40 3.06
CA ASP A 147 -12.04 19.21 1.86
C ASP A 147 -11.20 20.45 2.17
N VAL A 148 -10.15 20.30 3.00
CA VAL A 148 -9.04 21.24 2.91
C VAL A 148 -8.46 21.00 1.52
N SER A 149 -8.87 21.83 0.55
CA SER A 149 -8.35 21.81 -0.81
C SER A 149 -6.85 21.62 -0.75
N GLU A 150 -6.36 20.54 -1.35
CA GLU A 150 -4.94 20.26 -1.37
C GLU A 150 -4.20 21.49 -1.88
N ASP A 151 -3.10 21.83 -1.19
CA ASP A 151 -2.27 22.95 -1.62
C ASP A 151 -1.79 22.67 -3.05
N GLU A 152 -2.31 23.44 -4.01
CA GLU A 152 -2.05 23.23 -5.43
C GLU A 152 -0.55 23.25 -5.73
N ASP A 153 0.23 24.00 -4.94
CA ASP A 153 1.68 24.07 -5.03
C ASP A 153 2.37 22.75 -4.64
N GLU A 154 1.74 21.95 -3.78
CA GLU A 154 2.23 20.62 -3.41
C GLU A 154 1.75 19.50 -4.35
N THR A 155 0.87 19.80 -5.31
CA THR A 155 0.39 18.82 -6.30
C THR A 155 1.25 18.80 -7.56
N VAL A 156 0.99 17.83 -8.45
CA VAL A 156 1.65 17.78 -9.77
C VAL A 156 1.06 18.78 -10.78
N MET A 157 0.11 19.63 -10.37
CA MET A 157 -0.23 20.85 -11.11
C MET A 157 1.00 21.78 -11.17
N ASN A 158 1.75 21.87 -10.06
CA ASN A 158 2.98 22.64 -10.01
C ASN A 158 4.11 21.93 -10.79
N THR A 159 4.72 22.66 -11.73
CA THR A 159 5.77 22.12 -12.61
C THR A 159 7.04 21.73 -11.83
N ASN A 160 7.37 22.45 -10.75
CA ASN A 160 8.51 22.11 -9.90
C ASN A 160 8.27 20.79 -9.17
N THR A 161 7.07 20.59 -8.63
CA THR A 161 6.67 19.34 -7.98
C THR A 161 6.69 18.17 -8.95
N MET A 162 6.12 18.33 -10.15
CA MET A 162 6.22 17.33 -11.23
C MET A 162 7.68 16.99 -11.59
N THR A 163 8.55 17.99 -11.64
CA THR A 163 9.98 17.79 -11.95
C THR A 163 10.67 16.98 -10.86
N LYS A 164 10.41 17.26 -9.57
CA LYS A 164 10.95 16.48 -8.45
C LYS A 164 10.57 15.00 -8.56
N TYR A 165 9.29 14.71 -8.84
CA TYR A 165 8.81 13.35 -9.09
C TYR A 165 9.51 12.68 -10.28
N LYS A 166 9.65 13.38 -11.41
CA LYS A 166 10.32 12.85 -12.61
C LYS A 166 11.79 12.54 -12.38
N GLU A 167 12.53 13.41 -11.69
CA GLU A 167 13.95 13.17 -11.40
C GLU A 167 14.14 11.96 -10.47
N CYS A 168 13.33 11.85 -9.43
CA CYS A 168 13.31 10.64 -8.59
C CYS A 168 12.92 9.39 -9.38
N GLY A 169 11.94 9.51 -10.28
CA GLY A 169 11.48 8.41 -11.11
C GLY A 169 12.60 7.85 -12.00
N ARG A 170 13.38 8.73 -12.64
CA ARG A 170 14.56 8.34 -13.43
C ARG A 170 15.63 7.62 -12.59
N VAL A 171 15.82 8.02 -11.33
CA VAL A 171 16.74 7.33 -10.43
C VAL A 171 16.27 5.91 -10.16
N VAL A 172 14.98 5.72 -9.86
CA VAL A 172 14.40 4.40 -9.60
C VAL A 172 14.47 3.50 -10.82
N ASP A 173 14.09 3.99 -12.00
CA ASP A 173 14.14 3.19 -13.24
C ASP A 173 15.57 2.75 -13.56
N ALA A 174 16.54 3.66 -13.48
CA ALA A 174 17.92 3.31 -13.78
C ALA A 174 18.51 2.28 -12.79
N VAL A 175 18.12 2.34 -11.51
CA VAL A 175 18.54 1.34 -10.52
C VAL A 175 17.84 0.00 -10.74
N LEU A 176 16.56 -0.01 -11.13
CA LEU A 176 15.86 -1.24 -11.50
C LEU A 176 16.49 -1.91 -12.73
N ASP A 177 16.98 -1.12 -13.69
CA ASP A 177 17.67 -1.65 -14.86
C ASP A 177 19.03 -2.26 -14.49
N ILE A 178 19.83 -1.59 -13.64
CA ILE A 178 21.07 -2.15 -13.08
C ILE A 178 20.79 -3.46 -12.33
N LEU A 179 19.80 -3.47 -11.43
CA LEU A 179 19.43 -4.68 -10.71
C LEU A 179 18.98 -5.82 -11.64
N THR A 180 18.29 -5.49 -12.74
CA THR A 180 17.85 -6.48 -13.74
C THR A 180 19.04 -7.14 -14.45
N GLU A 181 20.13 -6.39 -14.66
CA GLU A 181 21.37 -6.88 -15.24
C GLU A 181 22.20 -7.70 -14.25
N GLU A 182 22.29 -7.26 -12.99
CA GLU A 182 23.08 -7.90 -11.94
C GLU A 182 22.43 -9.15 -11.32
N CYS A 183 21.11 -9.33 -11.49
CA CYS A 183 20.37 -10.51 -11.02
C CYS A 183 20.65 -11.76 -11.88
N VAL A 184 21.86 -12.30 -11.76
CA VAL A 184 22.31 -13.54 -12.41
C VAL A 184 22.51 -14.66 -11.38
N ALA A 185 22.51 -15.91 -11.86
CA ALA A 185 22.72 -17.08 -11.00
C ALA A 185 24.06 -17.01 -10.25
N GLY A 186 24.05 -17.37 -8.96
CA GLY A 186 25.22 -17.37 -8.08
C GLY A 186 25.39 -16.10 -7.24
N VAL A 187 24.68 -15.02 -7.55
CA VAL A 187 24.76 -13.77 -6.78
C VAL A 187 23.88 -13.82 -5.53
N ASN A 188 24.35 -13.21 -4.44
CA ASN A 188 23.62 -13.14 -3.18
C ASN A 188 22.72 -11.89 -3.14
N THR A 189 21.43 -12.06 -2.80
CA THR A 189 20.46 -10.96 -2.70
C THR A 189 20.85 -9.87 -1.70
N LYS A 190 21.61 -10.20 -0.65
CA LYS A 190 22.11 -9.22 0.31
C LYS A 190 23.05 -8.21 -0.36
N VAL A 191 23.99 -8.69 -1.15
CA VAL A 191 24.97 -7.84 -1.85
C VAL A 191 24.25 -6.90 -2.82
N LEU A 192 23.31 -7.43 -3.59
CA LEU A 192 22.49 -6.65 -4.52
C LEU A 192 21.68 -5.55 -3.82
N CYS A 193 21.07 -5.85 -2.66
CA CYS A 193 20.34 -4.85 -1.89
C CYS A 193 21.24 -3.70 -1.40
N ASP A 194 22.44 -4.01 -0.93
CA ASP A 194 23.39 -2.98 -0.46
C ASP A 194 23.89 -2.11 -1.62
N CYS A 195 24.35 -2.72 -2.71
CA CYS A 195 24.85 -1.99 -3.87
C CYS A 195 23.77 -1.07 -4.48
N SER A 196 22.52 -1.54 -4.54
CA SER A 196 21.40 -0.73 -5.03
C SER A 196 21.06 0.45 -4.11
N ASP A 197 21.03 0.25 -2.78
CA ASP A 197 20.80 1.34 -1.83
C ASP A 197 21.90 2.42 -1.94
N GLU A 198 23.15 2.01 -2.13
CA GLU A 198 24.29 2.90 -2.37
C GLU A 198 24.14 3.69 -3.68
N GLU A 199 23.77 3.02 -4.76
CA GLU A 199 23.57 3.64 -6.08
C GLU A 199 22.42 4.66 -6.07
N VAL A 200 21.30 4.34 -5.41
CA VAL A 200 20.19 5.30 -5.19
C VAL A 200 20.71 6.55 -4.48
N MET A 201 21.42 6.38 -3.36
CA MET A 201 21.93 7.50 -2.57
C MET A 201 22.96 8.34 -3.35
N GLN A 202 23.83 7.68 -4.13
CA GLN A 202 24.82 8.34 -4.98
C GLN A 202 24.15 9.22 -6.04
N ARG A 203 23.14 8.69 -6.74
CA ARG A 203 22.39 9.45 -7.76
C ARG A 203 21.63 10.62 -7.15
N LEU A 204 20.96 10.41 -6.02
CA LEU A 204 20.23 11.48 -5.34
C LEU A 204 21.14 12.61 -4.84
N LYS A 205 22.38 12.30 -4.43
CA LYS A 205 23.34 13.31 -3.94
C LYS A 205 23.67 14.36 -5.00
N GLY A 206 23.61 14.01 -6.29
CA GLY A 206 23.84 14.94 -7.41
C GLY A 206 22.69 15.92 -7.67
N LEU A 207 21.46 15.60 -7.27
CA LEU A 207 20.27 16.37 -7.62
C LEU A 207 20.06 17.57 -6.70
N TYR A 208 19.59 18.72 -7.18
CA TYR A 208 19.17 19.86 -6.34
C TYR A 208 20.17 20.24 -5.22
N THR A 209 21.47 20.26 -5.51
CA THR A 209 22.52 20.46 -4.50
C THR A 209 22.51 21.85 -3.87
N LYS A 210 22.17 22.87 -4.67
CA LYS A 210 22.11 24.29 -4.30
C LYS A 210 20.70 24.79 -4.02
N THR A 211 19.67 24.03 -4.41
CA THR A 211 18.27 24.42 -4.25
C THR A 211 17.85 24.33 -2.79
N LYS A 212 17.06 25.31 -2.36
CA LYS A 212 16.51 25.42 -1.01
C LYS A 212 14.99 25.41 -1.06
N ASP A 213 14.36 24.96 0.02
CA ASP A 213 12.93 25.10 0.25
C ASP A 213 12.56 26.56 0.58
N ALA A 214 11.27 26.82 0.80
CA ALA A 214 10.76 28.14 1.14
C ALA A 214 11.37 28.68 2.44
N GLU A 215 11.79 27.79 3.35
CA GLU A 215 12.44 28.10 4.62
C GLU A 215 13.96 28.28 4.49
N GLY A 216 14.52 28.20 3.28
CA GLY A 216 15.94 28.40 3.02
C GLY A 216 16.83 27.21 3.42
N LYS A 217 16.24 26.06 3.78
CA LYS A 217 16.91 24.80 4.09
C LYS A 217 17.11 24.00 2.81
N ARG A 218 18.17 23.17 2.79
CA ARG A 218 18.45 22.29 1.64
C ARG A 218 17.34 21.26 1.50
N LEU A 219 16.92 21.00 0.26
CA LEU A 219 15.92 19.98 -0.02
C LEU A 219 16.39 18.63 0.53
N THR A 220 15.52 18.03 1.34
CA THR A 220 15.70 16.68 1.86
C THR A 220 15.60 15.66 0.73
N ARG A 221 16.35 14.57 0.83
CA ARG A 221 16.34 13.51 -0.17
C ARG A 221 16.80 12.22 0.47
N GLY A 222 16.38 11.10 -0.07
CA GLY A 222 16.81 9.80 0.41
C GLY A 222 15.97 8.66 -0.13
N ILE A 223 16.14 7.51 0.49
CA ILE A 223 15.41 6.30 0.19
C ILE A 223 13.98 6.44 0.73
N ALA A 224 12.99 6.19 -0.13
CA ALA A 224 11.57 6.11 0.24
C ALA A 224 11.12 4.66 0.44
N TYR A 225 11.81 3.72 -0.19
CA TYR A 225 11.62 2.29 0.03
C TYR A 225 12.97 1.58 -0.16
N PRO A 226 13.55 0.98 0.90
CA PRO A 226 14.83 0.28 0.80
C PRO A 226 14.77 -0.85 -0.22
N THR A 227 15.90 -1.08 -0.89
CA THR A 227 16.02 -2.17 -1.84
C THR A 227 15.67 -3.48 -1.16
N ASN A 228 14.70 -4.19 -1.72
CA ASN A 228 14.33 -5.52 -1.29
C ASN A 228 14.14 -6.42 -2.51
N ILE A 229 14.66 -7.63 -2.40
CA ILE A 229 14.74 -8.60 -3.48
C ILE A 229 14.11 -9.89 -2.97
N SER A 230 12.89 -10.14 -3.42
CA SER A 230 12.10 -11.28 -2.97
C SER A 230 12.15 -12.39 -4.02
N VAL A 231 12.37 -13.64 -3.60
CA VAL A 231 12.59 -14.78 -4.51
C VAL A 231 11.43 -15.76 -4.45
N ASN A 232 10.99 -16.24 -5.62
CA ASN A 232 9.95 -17.27 -5.82
C ASN A 232 8.65 -17.00 -5.05
N GLU A 233 8.40 -17.75 -3.96
CA GLU A 233 7.18 -17.64 -3.17
C GLU A 233 7.08 -16.34 -2.34
N VAL A 234 8.21 -15.66 -2.14
CA VAL A 234 8.31 -14.47 -1.30
C VAL A 234 7.82 -13.28 -2.12
N LEU A 235 6.88 -12.53 -1.56
CA LEU A 235 6.20 -11.42 -2.22
C LEU A 235 7.01 -10.12 -2.13
N CYS A 236 7.43 -9.76 -0.92
CA CYS A 236 8.04 -8.45 -0.66
C CYS A 236 8.83 -8.43 0.66
N ASN A 237 9.53 -7.31 0.89
CA ASN A 237 10.23 -6.91 2.12
C ASN A 237 11.44 -7.77 2.52
N ASP A 238 11.91 -8.62 1.62
CA ASP A 238 13.11 -9.41 1.81
C ASP A 238 14.37 -8.57 1.54
N SER A 239 14.93 -7.99 2.60
CA SER A 239 16.17 -7.20 2.55
C SER A 239 17.08 -7.69 3.69
N PRO A 240 17.90 -8.73 3.45
CA PRO A 240 18.69 -9.38 4.50
C PRO A 240 19.65 -8.40 5.20
N PHE A 241 19.97 -8.62 6.47
CA PHE A 241 20.98 -7.79 7.17
C PHE A 241 22.38 -8.39 7.06
N ARG A 242 22.48 -9.72 6.94
CA ARG A 242 23.74 -10.45 6.84
C ARG A 242 23.79 -11.30 5.59
N ASP A 243 24.99 -11.63 5.15
CA ASP A 243 25.20 -12.41 3.93
C ASP A 243 24.61 -13.83 4.07
N GLU A 244 24.67 -14.42 5.27
CA GLU A 244 24.07 -15.73 5.57
C GLU A 244 22.53 -15.73 5.54
N GLU A 245 21.89 -14.56 5.71
CA GLU A 245 20.44 -14.41 5.61
C GLU A 245 19.99 -14.20 4.15
N GLY A 246 20.94 -13.85 3.27
CA GLY A 246 20.72 -13.65 1.86
C GLY A 246 20.49 -14.94 1.08
N THR A 247 19.78 -14.81 -0.03
CA THR A 247 19.47 -15.95 -0.91
C THR A 247 20.43 -15.91 -2.10
N ILE A 248 21.08 -17.03 -2.38
CA ILE A 248 21.89 -17.18 -3.60
C ILE A 248 20.92 -17.46 -4.75
N LEU A 249 20.90 -16.57 -5.73
CA LEU A 249 20.02 -16.67 -6.90
C LEU A 249 20.37 -17.88 -7.76
N LYS A 250 19.35 -18.57 -8.26
CA LYS A 250 19.50 -19.70 -9.18
C LYS A 250 18.85 -19.38 -10.50
N GLU A 251 19.36 -19.98 -11.57
CA GLU A 251 18.73 -19.88 -12.88
C GLU A 251 17.27 -20.32 -12.83
N GLY A 252 16.39 -19.53 -13.44
CA GLY A 252 14.95 -19.77 -13.46
C GLY A 252 14.20 -19.30 -12.22
N ASP A 253 14.88 -18.76 -11.21
CA ASP A 253 14.20 -18.12 -10.07
C ASP A 253 13.38 -16.91 -10.53
N VAL A 254 12.16 -16.80 -10.03
CA VAL A 254 11.30 -15.63 -10.23
C VAL A 254 11.64 -14.62 -9.16
N VAL A 255 12.19 -13.47 -9.52
CA VAL A 255 12.71 -12.47 -8.58
C VAL A 255 11.91 -11.18 -8.70
N LYS A 256 11.50 -10.62 -7.56
CA LYS A 256 10.79 -9.34 -7.47
C LYS A 256 11.75 -8.31 -6.88
N LEU A 257 12.06 -7.30 -7.69
CA LEU A 257 12.91 -6.16 -7.34
C LEU A 257 12.00 -5.03 -6.89
N HIS A 258 12.30 -4.35 -5.78
CA HIS A 258 11.54 -3.18 -5.33
C HIS A 258 12.48 -2.14 -4.73
N VAL A 259 12.42 -0.92 -5.28
CA VAL A 259 13.23 0.24 -4.89
C VAL A 259 12.36 1.48 -4.85
N GLY A 260 12.67 2.43 -3.97
CA GLY A 260 12.02 3.74 -3.96
C GLY A 260 12.89 4.85 -3.37
N CYS A 261 12.69 6.07 -3.85
CA CYS A 261 13.37 7.27 -3.37
C CYS A 261 12.40 8.44 -3.23
N HIS A 262 12.83 9.48 -2.52
CA HIS A 262 12.10 10.74 -2.44
C HIS A 262 13.03 11.94 -2.58
N LEU A 263 12.44 13.04 -3.04
CA LEU A 263 13.04 14.36 -3.03
C LEU A 263 12.02 15.34 -2.44
N ASP A 264 12.42 16.09 -1.42
CA ASP A 264 11.59 17.06 -0.71
C ASP A 264 10.26 16.48 -0.20
N GLY A 265 10.32 15.21 0.21
CA GLY A 265 9.17 14.45 0.69
C GLY A 265 8.25 13.89 -0.39
N TYR A 266 8.49 14.12 -1.69
CA TYR A 266 7.71 13.54 -2.79
C TYR A 266 8.25 12.15 -3.14
N PRO A 267 7.52 11.05 -2.82
CA PRO A 267 8.05 9.70 -2.97
C PRO A 267 7.70 9.10 -4.33
N VAL A 268 8.63 8.32 -4.87
CA VAL A 268 8.37 7.37 -5.96
C VAL A 268 8.90 6.00 -5.56
N SER A 269 8.17 4.96 -5.94
CA SER A 269 8.63 3.58 -5.79
C SER A 269 8.13 2.75 -6.96
N ALA A 270 8.89 1.73 -7.32
CA ALA A 270 8.50 0.79 -8.35
C ALA A 270 9.02 -0.60 -8.04
N ALA A 271 8.28 -1.60 -8.52
CA ALA A 271 8.65 -2.99 -8.40
C ALA A 271 8.53 -3.69 -9.75
N ARG A 272 9.44 -4.62 -10.02
CA ARG A 272 9.49 -5.38 -11.27
C ARG A 272 9.77 -6.85 -10.97
N THR A 273 9.05 -7.74 -11.65
CA THR A 273 9.38 -9.17 -11.61
C THR A 273 10.21 -9.55 -12.83
N ILE A 274 11.29 -10.27 -12.59
CA ILE A 274 12.18 -10.84 -13.61
C ILE A 274 12.37 -12.33 -13.36
N VAL A 275 12.91 -13.04 -14.36
CA VAL A 275 13.42 -14.39 -14.19
C VAL A 275 14.93 -14.37 -14.26
N VAL A 276 15.60 -14.97 -13.27
CA VAL A 276 17.06 -15.04 -13.21
C VAL A 276 17.57 -15.86 -14.39
N ARG A 277 18.54 -15.29 -15.09
CA ARG A 277 19.12 -15.89 -16.30
C ARG A 277 20.45 -16.58 -15.97
N ALA A 278 20.89 -17.43 -16.90
CA ALA A 278 22.26 -17.95 -16.87
C ALA A 278 23.27 -16.80 -17.03
N PRO A 279 24.43 -16.87 -16.34
CA PRO A 279 25.46 -15.84 -16.46
C PRO A 279 25.92 -15.71 -17.91
N GLY A 280 26.00 -14.47 -18.42
CA GLY A 280 26.42 -14.16 -19.80
C GLY A 280 25.32 -14.17 -20.86
N SER A 281 24.07 -14.48 -20.51
CA SER A 281 22.92 -14.33 -21.42
C SER A 281 22.49 -12.86 -21.58
N PRO A 282 21.89 -12.44 -22.71
CA PRO A 282 21.37 -11.08 -22.89
C PRO A 282 20.12 -10.80 -22.03
N ALA A 283 19.96 -9.54 -21.58
CA ALA A 283 18.93 -9.12 -20.61
C ALA A 283 17.56 -8.77 -21.22
N SER A 284 17.52 -8.48 -22.52
CA SER A 284 16.30 -8.07 -23.23
C SER A 284 16.08 -8.90 -24.50
N PRO A 285 14.82 -9.02 -24.97
CA PRO A 285 14.54 -9.65 -26.26
C PRO A 285 15.25 -8.95 -27.42
N ASP A 286 15.44 -7.62 -27.36
CA ASP A 286 16.16 -6.84 -28.37
C ASP A 286 17.67 -7.15 -28.40
N ALA A 287 18.27 -7.39 -27.24
CA ALA A 287 19.66 -7.84 -27.13
C ALA A 287 19.82 -9.32 -27.57
N ALA A 288 18.81 -10.16 -27.34
CA ALA A 288 18.78 -11.55 -27.79
C ALA A 288 18.66 -11.65 -29.33
N ALA A 289 17.83 -10.82 -29.96
CA ALA A 289 17.69 -10.78 -31.42
C ALA A 289 18.98 -10.33 -32.15
N THR A 290 19.84 -9.57 -31.46
CA THR A 290 21.14 -9.15 -31.99
C THR A 290 22.20 -10.27 -31.84
N ALA A 291 22.10 -11.09 -30.80
CA ALA A 291 23.00 -12.22 -30.56
C ALA A 291 22.72 -13.41 -31.50
N THR A 292 21.45 -13.68 -31.84
CA THR A 292 21.06 -14.79 -32.73
C THR A 292 21.40 -14.56 -34.21
N ALA A 293 21.79 -13.34 -34.60
CA ALA A 293 22.31 -13.05 -35.94
C ALA A 293 23.79 -13.47 -36.12
N ALA A 294 24.50 -13.79 -35.03
CA ALA A 294 25.92 -14.15 -35.05
C ALA A 294 26.19 -15.66 -35.00
N GLU A 295 25.17 -16.51 -34.79
CA GLU A 295 25.31 -17.97 -34.69
C GLU A 295 24.37 -18.68 -35.69
N VAL A 296 24.66 -18.53 -36.99
CA VAL A 296 24.19 -19.48 -38.01
C VAL A 296 25.39 -19.88 -38.84
N GLU A 297 26.15 -20.86 -38.36
CA GLU A 297 26.89 -21.80 -39.22
C GLU A 297 27.33 -23.04 -38.42
N GLY A 298 26.80 -24.21 -38.83
CA GLY A 298 27.37 -25.53 -38.54
C GLY A 298 26.90 -26.23 -37.26
N ASN A 299 25.94 -27.16 -37.35
CA ASN A 299 26.21 -28.57 -37.69
C ASN A 299 25.01 -29.44 -37.25
N GLU A 300 24.38 -30.12 -38.20
CA GLU A 300 23.44 -31.21 -37.95
C GLU A 300 24.23 -32.45 -37.50
N GLU A 301 23.90 -33.04 -36.35
CA GLU A 301 23.92 -34.51 -36.23
C GLU A 301 22.98 -35.00 -35.13
N ALA A 302 22.02 -35.82 -35.56
CA ALA A 302 21.03 -36.45 -34.73
C ALA A 302 21.60 -37.68 -34.01
N THR A 303 21.39 -37.78 -32.70
CA THR A 303 21.45 -39.07 -31.99
C THR A 303 20.39 -39.09 -30.89
N ALA A 304 19.35 -39.90 -31.11
CA ALA A 304 18.31 -40.17 -30.13
C ALA A 304 18.83 -41.10 -29.03
N PRO A 305 18.41 -40.91 -27.76
CA PRO A 305 18.37 -42.01 -26.82
C PRO A 305 16.94 -42.40 -26.44
N SER A 306 16.82 -43.71 -26.34
CA SER A 306 15.69 -44.56 -26.00
C SER A 306 14.84 -44.14 -24.80
N SER A 307 13.54 -44.39 -24.98
CA SER A 307 12.45 -44.40 -24.01
C SER A 307 12.73 -45.25 -22.75
N ALA A 308 12.94 -44.60 -21.59
CA ALA A 308 12.68 -45.19 -20.27
C ALA A 308 12.76 -44.16 -19.11
N SER A 309 11.89 -43.13 -19.08
CA SER A 309 11.52 -42.45 -17.80
C SER A 309 10.32 -41.49 -17.96
N MET A 310 9.27 -41.90 -18.66
CA MET A 310 8.02 -41.12 -18.71
C MET A 310 7.11 -41.54 -17.56
N GLN A 311 7.27 -40.95 -16.36
CA GLN A 311 6.17 -40.83 -15.38
C GLN A 311 6.42 -39.91 -14.16
N LYS A 312 7.44 -39.03 -14.17
CA LYS A 312 7.63 -38.01 -13.11
C LYS A 312 7.71 -36.55 -13.58
N SER A 313 7.57 -36.27 -14.88
CA SER A 313 7.83 -34.95 -15.48
C SER A 313 6.61 -34.03 -15.66
N SER A 314 5.37 -34.55 -15.59
CA SER A 314 4.15 -33.78 -15.92
C SER A 314 3.72 -32.75 -14.87
N SER A 315 4.05 -32.94 -13.58
CA SER A 315 3.71 -31.96 -12.53
C SER A 315 4.65 -30.74 -12.53
N SER A 316 5.91 -30.93 -12.96
CA SER A 316 6.93 -29.87 -12.97
C SER A 316 6.78 -28.88 -14.12
N SER A 317 6.19 -29.30 -15.24
CA SER A 317 5.93 -28.44 -16.40
C SER A 317 4.68 -27.59 -16.18
N SER A 318 3.60 -28.17 -15.66
CA SER A 318 2.36 -27.46 -15.34
C SER A 318 2.57 -26.35 -14.30
N SER A 319 3.36 -26.60 -13.26
CA SER A 319 3.69 -25.59 -12.23
C SER A 319 4.50 -24.41 -12.78
N ARG A 320 5.43 -24.66 -13.71
CA ARG A 320 6.26 -23.63 -14.36
C ARG A 320 5.46 -22.76 -15.34
N VAL A 321 4.58 -23.35 -16.14
CA VAL A 321 3.64 -22.58 -16.97
C VAL A 321 2.75 -21.68 -16.10
N ALA A 322 2.26 -22.20 -14.97
CA ALA A 322 1.45 -21.41 -14.05
C ALA A 322 2.24 -20.23 -13.43
N ALA A 323 3.55 -20.39 -13.21
CA ALA A 323 4.42 -19.27 -12.82
C ALA A 323 4.50 -18.20 -13.92
N GLY A 324 4.63 -18.61 -15.17
CA GLY A 324 4.53 -17.74 -16.35
C GLY A 324 3.22 -16.94 -16.40
N ASN A 325 2.10 -17.61 -16.17
CA ASN A 325 0.78 -16.98 -16.11
C ASN A 325 0.70 -15.92 -15.00
N ALA A 326 1.30 -16.17 -13.83
CA ALA A 326 1.32 -15.19 -12.74
C ALA A 326 2.16 -13.95 -13.09
N ILE A 327 3.30 -14.13 -13.76
CA ILE A 327 4.16 -13.02 -14.24
C ILE A 327 3.40 -12.17 -15.26
N GLU A 328 2.79 -12.83 -16.25
CA GLU A 328 2.09 -12.13 -17.33
C GLU A 328 0.81 -11.44 -16.82
N ALA A 329 0.05 -12.08 -15.93
CA ALA A 329 -1.11 -11.46 -15.29
C ALA A 329 -0.72 -10.20 -14.52
N ALA A 330 0.38 -10.23 -13.76
CA ALA A 330 0.85 -9.05 -13.02
C ALA A 330 1.29 -7.91 -13.95
N ARG A 331 2.01 -8.23 -15.05
CA ARG A 331 2.42 -7.26 -16.07
C ARG A 331 1.22 -6.60 -16.76
N VAL A 332 0.30 -7.43 -17.25
CA VAL A 332 -0.92 -6.99 -17.97
C VAL A 332 -1.86 -6.24 -17.03
N ALA A 333 -2.01 -6.66 -15.78
CA ALA A 333 -2.83 -5.96 -14.80
C ALA A 333 -2.29 -4.56 -14.53
N LEU A 334 -0.97 -4.40 -14.34
CA LEU A 334 -0.39 -3.07 -14.14
C LEU A 334 -0.59 -2.17 -15.36
N LEU A 335 -0.38 -2.69 -16.58
CA LEU A 335 -0.69 -1.95 -17.81
C LEU A 335 -2.17 -1.53 -17.84
N THR A 336 -3.08 -2.47 -17.57
CA THR A 336 -4.52 -2.22 -17.55
C THR A 336 -4.87 -1.12 -16.55
N MET A 337 -4.29 -1.14 -15.35
CA MET A 337 -4.49 -0.11 -14.32
C MET A 337 -3.99 1.26 -14.81
N MET A 338 -2.81 1.33 -15.42
CA MET A 338 -2.25 2.57 -15.97
C MET A 338 -3.15 3.19 -17.05
N HIS A 339 -3.72 2.38 -17.92
CA HIS A 339 -4.64 2.83 -18.97
C HIS A 339 -6.07 3.09 -18.47
N ALA A 340 -6.47 2.47 -17.35
CA ALA A 340 -7.75 2.69 -16.71
C ALA A 340 -7.78 4.00 -15.91
N LEU A 341 -6.64 4.40 -15.32
CA LEU A 341 -6.53 5.53 -14.41
C LEU A 341 -6.82 6.86 -15.13
N ARG A 342 -7.81 7.61 -14.65
CA ARG A 342 -8.18 8.96 -15.15
C ARG A 342 -9.16 9.61 -14.16
N PRO A 343 -9.29 10.95 -14.19
CA PRO A 343 -10.33 11.67 -13.45
C PRO A 343 -11.70 11.05 -13.72
N GLY A 344 -12.55 10.88 -12.70
CA GLY A 344 -13.88 10.29 -12.88
C GLY A 344 -13.98 8.79 -12.58
N VAL A 345 -12.86 8.06 -12.54
CA VAL A 345 -12.89 6.60 -12.41
C VAL A 345 -12.89 6.18 -10.96
N LEU A 346 -13.80 5.28 -10.62
CA LEU A 346 -13.86 4.66 -9.30
C LEU A 346 -12.76 3.61 -9.14
N ASN A 347 -12.13 3.57 -7.97
CA ASN A 347 -11.16 2.53 -7.59
C ASN A 347 -11.72 1.10 -7.73
N ALA A 348 -13.01 0.93 -7.48
CA ALA A 348 -13.75 -0.31 -7.60
C ALA A 348 -13.77 -0.86 -9.04
N ASP A 349 -13.89 0.00 -10.05
CA ASP A 349 -13.88 -0.41 -11.46
C ASP A 349 -12.51 -0.91 -11.90
N ILE A 350 -11.44 -0.27 -11.40
CA ILE A 350 -10.06 -0.70 -11.63
C ILE A 350 -9.83 -2.06 -10.98
N THR A 351 -10.39 -2.28 -9.78
CA THR A 351 -10.32 -3.57 -9.08
C THR A 351 -10.95 -4.69 -9.91
N ASP A 352 -12.08 -4.43 -10.57
CA ASP A 352 -12.74 -5.42 -11.43
C ASP A 352 -11.94 -5.76 -12.69
N LEU A 353 -11.27 -4.77 -13.27
CA LEU A 353 -10.36 -5.01 -14.40
C LEU A 353 -9.18 -5.92 -13.98
N VAL A 354 -8.58 -5.69 -12.81
CA VAL A 354 -7.51 -6.54 -12.28
C VAL A 354 -8.00 -7.97 -12.05
N ALA A 355 -9.21 -8.13 -11.50
CA ALA A 355 -9.82 -9.44 -11.31
C ALA A 355 -10.07 -10.16 -12.66
N ALA A 356 -10.53 -9.44 -13.68
CA ALA A 356 -10.73 -10.00 -15.02
C ALA A 356 -9.42 -10.49 -15.66
N VAL A 357 -8.32 -9.73 -15.49
CA VAL A 357 -6.99 -10.17 -15.92
C VAL A 357 -6.56 -11.45 -15.19
N GLY A 358 -6.70 -11.50 -13.86
CA GLY A 358 -6.36 -12.69 -13.07
C GLY A 358 -7.10 -13.95 -13.53
N ASN A 359 -8.41 -13.82 -13.74
CA ASN A 359 -9.27 -14.91 -14.19
C ASN A 359 -8.85 -15.43 -15.58
N HIS A 360 -8.46 -14.54 -16.49
CA HIS A 360 -8.00 -14.91 -17.83
C HIS A 360 -6.77 -15.84 -17.80
N PHE A 361 -5.81 -15.51 -16.95
CA PHE A 361 -4.57 -16.29 -16.80
C PHE A 361 -4.70 -17.46 -15.82
N GLY A 362 -5.86 -17.64 -15.18
CA GLY A 362 -6.10 -18.70 -14.20
C GLY A 362 -5.27 -18.54 -12.91
N VAL A 363 -5.02 -17.30 -12.48
CA VAL A 363 -4.19 -16.99 -11.30
C VAL A 363 -4.90 -16.04 -10.34
N GLN A 364 -4.39 -15.96 -9.11
CA GLN A 364 -5.04 -15.20 -8.05
C GLN A 364 -4.28 -13.90 -7.76
N ALA A 365 -4.98 -12.76 -7.78
CA ALA A 365 -4.43 -11.53 -7.24
C ALA A 365 -4.11 -11.73 -5.76
N VAL A 366 -3.03 -11.16 -5.25
CA VAL A 366 -2.62 -11.39 -3.87
C VAL A 366 -3.36 -10.43 -2.94
N GLU A 367 -4.01 -10.96 -1.90
CA GLU A 367 -4.63 -10.15 -0.86
C GLU A 367 -3.56 -9.42 -0.05
N GLY A 368 -3.79 -8.14 0.28
CA GLY A 368 -2.80 -7.35 1.03
C GLY A 368 -2.11 -6.28 0.20
N VAL A 369 -2.06 -6.45 -1.13
CA VAL A 369 -1.41 -5.50 -2.03
C VAL A 369 -2.35 -4.33 -2.32
N LEU A 370 -1.85 -3.12 -2.09
CA LEU A 370 -2.58 -1.87 -2.20
C LEU A 370 -1.84 -0.93 -3.15
N SER A 371 -2.57 -0.37 -4.11
CA SER A 371 -2.12 0.81 -4.82
C SER A 371 -2.58 2.04 -4.06
N ASN A 372 -1.67 2.92 -3.69
CA ASN A 372 -1.97 4.06 -2.83
C ASN A 372 -1.83 5.36 -3.61
N ARG A 373 -2.74 6.30 -3.35
CA ARG A 373 -2.47 7.71 -3.64
C ARG A 373 -1.30 8.18 -2.76
N THR A 374 -0.37 8.93 -3.33
CA THR A 374 0.81 9.43 -2.64
C THR A 374 0.87 10.96 -2.69
N LYS A 375 1.30 11.57 -1.58
CA LYS A 375 1.51 13.02 -1.47
C LYS A 375 2.88 13.29 -0.84
N ARG A 376 3.25 14.57 -0.74
CA ARG A 376 4.43 15.00 0.02
C ARG A 376 4.33 14.46 1.46
N TRP A 377 5.33 13.70 1.90
CA TRP A 377 5.38 13.05 3.23
C TRP A 377 4.27 12.05 3.54
N VAL A 378 3.51 11.61 2.52
CA VAL A 378 2.43 10.63 2.67
C VAL A 378 2.59 9.55 1.60
N PRO A 379 3.45 8.54 1.84
CA PRO A 379 3.62 7.41 0.92
C PRO A 379 2.40 6.48 0.88
N ASP A 380 1.60 6.44 1.96
CA ASP A 380 0.37 5.66 2.05
C ASP A 380 -0.81 6.60 2.29
N GLY A 381 -1.41 7.09 1.21
CA GLY A 381 -2.68 7.82 1.26
C GLY A 381 -3.84 6.95 1.71
N MET A 382 -4.96 7.60 2.03
CA MET A 382 -6.19 6.90 2.39
C MET A 382 -6.90 6.32 1.16
N ASP A 383 -6.82 7.02 0.04
CA ASP A 383 -7.38 6.59 -1.25
C ASP A 383 -6.52 5.45 -1.80
N CYS A 384 -7.15 4.28 -1.98
CA CYS A 384 -6.48 3.05 -2.32
C CYS A 384 -7.26 2.27 -3.37
N ILE A 385 -6.53 1.54 -4.23
CA ILE A 385 -7.09 0.51 -5.11
C ILE A 385 -6.59 -0.85 -4.62
N ILE A 386 -7.49 -1.84 -4.55
CA ILE A 386 -7.18 -3.21 -4.13
C ILE A 386 -7.14 -4.13 -5.34
N GLY A 387 -6.34 -5.21 -5.27
CA GLY A 387 -6.27 -6.18 -6.36
C GLY A 387 -7.48 -7.11 -6.48
N ARG A 388 -8.38 -7.14 -5.47
CA ARG A 388 -9.58 -7.97 -5.44
C ARG A 388 -10.63 -7.37 -4.51
N ARG A 389 -11.91 -7.44 -4.90
CA ARG A 389 -13.05 -7.07 -4.06
C ARG A 389 -13.17 -7.93 -2.80
N VAL A 390 -13.59 -7.31 -1.71
CA VAL A 390 -13.94 -8.02 -0.50
C VAL A 390 -15.26 -8.76 -0.69
N THR A 391 -15.26 -10.05 -0.38
CA THR A 391 -16.50 -10.84 -0.35
C THR A 391 -17.10 -10.84 1.05
N THR A 392 -18.42 -10.80 1.16
CA THR A 392 -19.16 -10.82 2.44
C THR A 392 -18.81 -12.02 3.32
N GLU A 393 -18.43 -13.14 2.69
CA GLU A 393 -18.06 -14.39 3.35
C GLU A 393 -16.69 -14.32 4.04
N ASP A 394 -15.84 -13.36 3.63
CA ASP A 394 -14.46 -13.24 4.08
C ASP A 394 -13.98 -11.78 4.17
N PRO A 395 -14.58 -10.95 5.05
CA PRO A 395 -14.28 -9.53 5.14
C PRO A 395 -12.95 -9.31 5.87
N HIS A 396 -11.87 -9.24 5.12
CA HIS A 396 -10.53 -9.14 5.68
C HIS A 396 -9.82 -7.83 5.36
N GLN A 397 -10.04 -7.28 4.16
CA GLN A 397 -9.36 -6.05 3.72
C GLN A 397 -10.22 -5.22 2.77
N ASP A 398 -11.00 -4.32 3.33
CA ASP A 398 -11.82 -3.37 2.57
C ASP A 398 -11.20 -1.98 2.56
N VAL A 399 -11.42 -1.26 1.47
CA VAL A 399 -11.03 0.15 1.28
C VAL A 399 -12.28 0.98 0.97
N GLY A 400 -12.26 2.25 1.33
CA GLY A 400 -13.35 3.14 0.95
C GLY A 400 -13.43 3.27 -0.56
N GLU A 401 -14.65 3.42 -1.09
CA GLU A 401 -14.82 3.87 -2.47
C GLU A 401 -14.20 5.26 -2.61
N CYS A 402 -13.41 5.44 -3.66
CA CYS A 402 -12.82 6.73 -3.99
C CYS A 402 -12.76 6.89 -5.51
N GLU A 403 -12.89 8.14 -5.94
CA GLU A 403 -12.69 8.54 -7.32
C GLU A 403 -11.23 8.98 -7.50
N VAL A 404 -10.68 8.70 -8.68
CA VAL A 404 -9.40 9.26 -9.10
C VAL A 404 -9.66 10.70 -9.54
N ASP A 405 -8.86 11.66 -9.07
CA ASP A 405 -8.95 13.06 -9.48
C ASP A 405 -7.73 13.51 -10.31
N GLU A 406 -7.84 14.73 -10.84
CA GLU A 406 -6.75 15.45 -11.49
C GLU A 406 -5.67 15.84 -10.48
N HIS A 407 -4.43 15.95 -10.98
CA HIS A 407 -3.26 16.41 -10.23
C HIS A 407 -2.85 15.52 -9.05
N GLN A 408 -3.24 14.24 -9.09
CA GLN A 408 -2.86 13.23 -8.11
C GLN A 408 -1.63 12.42 -8.55
N VAL A 409 -0.91 11.86 -7.59
CA VAL A 409 0.12 10.84 -7.83
C VAL A 409 -0.32 9.53 -7.19
N TRP A 410 -0.15 8.42 -7.90
CA TRP A 410 -0.53 7.09 -7.47
C TRP A 410 0.67 6.15 -7.59
N CYS A 411 0.97 5.43 -6.52
CA CYS A 411 1.83 4.25 -6.55
C CYS A 411 0.93 3.05 -6.85
N LEU A 412 0.83 2.67 -8.11
CA LEU A 412 0.12 1.48 -8.56
C LEU A 412 0.95 0.24 -8.21
N ASP A 413 0.33 -0.76 -7.61
CA ASP A 413 0.98 -1.99 -7.16
C ASP A 413 0.01 -3.15 -7.28
N VAL A 414 0.45 -4.21 -7.96
CA VAL A 414 -0.33 -5.41 -8.18
C VAL A 414 0.58 -6.63 -8.08
N ALA A 415 0.08 -7.68 -7.45
CA ALA A 415 0.75 -8.96 -7.42
C ALA A 415 -0.20 -10.12 -7.65
N PHE A 416 0.31 -11.17 -8.28
CA PHE A 416 -0.39 -12.41 -8.53
C PHE A 416 0.40 -13.60 -8.00
N THR A 417 -0.31 -14.67 -7.70
CA THR A 417 0.24 -15.96 -7.33
C THR A 417 -0.39 -17.06 -8.17
N ASN A 418 0.40 -18.08 -8.50
CA ASN A 418 -0.09 -19.30 -9.13
C ASN A 418 -0.66 -20.31 -8.11
N ASN A 419 -0.79 -19.91 -6.85
CA ASN A 419 -1.50 -20.63 -5.81
C ASN A 419 -3.00 -20.30 -5.86
N ASP A 420 -3.85 -21.32 -5.73
CA ASP A 420 -5.31 -21.14 -5.63
C ASP A 420 -5.70 -20.29 -4.42
N SER A 421 -4.86 -20.25 -3.39
CA SER A 421 -5.02 -19.33 -2.27
C SER A 421 -4.35 -17.99 -2.56
N TYR A 422 -5.17 -16.93 -2.60
CA TYR A 422 -4.73 -15.53 -2.63
C TYR A 422 -4.10 -15.03 -1.32
N ARG A 423 -4.16 -15.84 -0.25
CA ARG A 423 -3.69 -15.45 1.07
C ARG A 423 -2.18 -15.61 1.18
N ILE A 424 -1.57 -14.61 1.80
CA ILE A 424 -0.14 -14.58 2.10
C ILE A 424 0.11 -14.65 3.60
N THR A 425 1.22 -15.26 3.94
CA THR A 425 1.63 -15.55 5.31
C THR A 425 2.97 -14.89 5.60
N LEU A 426 3.31 -14.76 6.89
CA LEU A 426 4.65 -14.30 7.27
C LEU A 426 5.68 -15.33 6.82
N SER A 427 6.76 -14.84 6.23
CA SER A 427 7.95 -15.64 6.01
C SER A 427 8.67 -15.90 7.34
N GLU A 428 9.48 -16.96 7.38
CA GLU A 428 10.38 -17.24 8.50
C GLU A 428 11.62 -16.35 8.48
N LYS A 429 11.83 -15.61 7.39
CA LYS A 429 12.95 -14.68 7.23
C LYS A 429 12.91 -13.55 8.28
N PRO A 430 14.08 -13.07 8.76
CA PRO A 430 14.15 -11.97 9.72
C PRO A 430 13.49 -10.69 9.22
N VAL A 431 12.92 -9.91 10.13
CA VAL A 431 12.39 -8.58 9.83
C VAL A 431 13.51 -7.55 9.94
N THR A 432 13.79 -6.87 8.83
CA THR A 432 14.85 -5.86 8.73
C THR A 432 14.30 -4.48 8.35
N LEU A 433 13.12 -4.43 7.74
CA LEU A 433 12.46 -3.23 7.30
C LEU A 433 11.39 -2.76 8.30
N TYR A 434 11.37 -1.46 8.53
CA TYR A 434 10.50 -0.80 9.49
C TYR A 434 9.97 0.50 8.90
N ARG A 435 8.88 1.01 9.46
CA ARG A 435 8.34 2.30 9.07
C ARG A 435 7.73 3.01 10.26
N ARG A 436 7.95 4.31 10.37
CA ARG A 436 7.30 5.15 11.38
C ARG A 436 5.80 5.30 11.07
N THR A 437 4.97 5.23 12.11
CA THR A 437 3.54 5.50 12.01
C THR A 437 3.24 6.96 12.40
N PRO A 438 2.06 7.48 12.08
CA PRO A 438 1.62 8.78 12.59
C PRO A 438 1.33 8.81 14.10
N ALA A 439 1.55 7.70 14.83
CA ALA A 439 1.26 7.65 16.25
C ALA A 439 2.23 8.56 17.03
N GLU A 440 1.66 9.34 17.94
CA GLU A 440 2.45 10.14 18.88
C GLU A 440 3.17 9.24 19.89
N PHE A 441 4.38 9.64 20.24
CA PHE A 441 5.17 8.99 21.26
C PHE A 441 5.59 10.03 22.30
N ALA A 442 5.04 9.91 23.50
CA ALA A 442 5.47 10.73 24.61
C ALA A 442 6.89 10.34 25.01
N MET A 443 7.85 11.24 24.80
CA MET A 443 9.23 11.05 25.22
C MET A 443 9.28 10.86 26.73
N ASP A 444 9.89 9.75 27.15
CA ASP A 444 10.00 9.38 28.57
C ASP A 444 11.46 9.04 28.85
N ALA A 445 12.06 9.72 29.84
CA ALA A 445 13.46 9.55 30.20
C ALA A 445 13.82 8.08 30.56
N ARG A 446 12.84 7.27 30.99
CA ARG A 446 13.03 5.84 31.30
C ARG A 446 13.31 4.97 30.07
N VAL A 447 13.03 5.50 28.88
CA VAL A 447 13.27 4.84 27.59
C VAL A 447 14.16 5.72 26.70
N SER A 448 15.22 6.30 27.27
CA SER A 448 16.17 7.19 26.57
C SER A 448 16.61 6.64 25.22
N GLN A 449 16.97 5.35 25.15
CA GLN A 449 17.37 4.69 23.92
C GLN A 449 16.25 4.67 22.85
N ALA A 450 14.98 4.51 23.24
CA ALA A 450 13.87 4.57 22.29
C ALA A 450 13.63 6.01 21.82
N ASN A 451 13.83 7.00 22.69
CA ASN A 451 13.74 8.41 22.33
C ASN A 451 14.83 8.78 21.30
N GLU A 452 16.07 8.36 21.55
CA GLU A 452 17.22 8.59 20.66
C GLU A 452 16.99 7.96 19.28
N VAL A 453 16.61 6.67 19.24
CA VAL A 453 16.30 5.95 17.99
C VAL A 453 15.14 6.61 17.25
N LEU A 454 14.08 7.04 17.94
CA LEU A 454 12.95 7.72 17.29
C LEU A 454 13.35 9.09 16.73
N GLN A 455 14.21 9.84 17.43
CA GLN A 455 14.72 11.11 16.94
C GLN A 455 15.59 10.91 15.70
N GLU A 456 16.48 9.92 15.72
CA GLU A 456 17.29 9.53 14.56
C GLU A 456 16.42 9.17 13.36
N ILE A 457 15.45 8.26 13.51
CA ILE A 457 14.51 7.87 12.46
C ILE A 457 13.75 9.08 11.92
N THR A 458 13.28 9.97 12.80
CA THR A 458 12.54 11.17 12.40
C THR A 458 13.38 12.12 11.55
N ASN A 459 14.67 12.24 11.87
CA ASN A 459 15.58 13.15 11.17
C ASN A 459 16.11 12.59 9.84
N THR A 460 16.26 11.27 9.75
CA THR A 460 16.93 10.59 8.62
C THR A 460 15.95 9.94 7.65
N HIS A 461 14.87 9.35 8.15
CA HIS A 461 13.93 8.54 7.37
C HIS A 461 12.50 9.11 7.34
N PHE A 462 12.20 10.06 8.24
CA PHE A 462 10.90 10.74 8.32
C PHE A 462 9.74 9.77 8.53
N CYS A 463 8.90 9.60 7.50
CA CYS A 463 7.76 8.70 7.45
C CYS A 463 7.99 7.48 6.53
N PHE A 464 9.13 7.44 5.85
CA PHE A 464 9.40 6.42 4.84
C PHE A 464 9.86 5.10 5.48
N PRO A 465 9.56 3.97 4.84
CA PRO A 465 10.24 2.70 5.10
C PRO A 465 11.75 2.85 5.17
N PHE A 466 12.38 2.18 6.12
CA PHE A 466 13.83 2.17 6.29
C PHE A 466 14.30 0.78 6.72
N HIS A 467 15.52 0.43 6.34
CA HIS A 467 16.18 -0.76 6.85
C HIS A 467 16.89 -0.39 8.14
N PHE A 468 16.79 -1.18 9.21
CA PHE A 468 17.47 -0.81 10.48
C PHE A 468 19.02 -0.69 10.39
N LYS A 469 19.64 -1.15 9.29
CA LYS A 469 21.09 -1.03 9.02
C LYS A 469 21.50 0.41 8.73
N SER A 470 20.56 1.26 8.30
CA SER A 470 20.82 2.67 8.00
C SER A 470 20.88 3.54 9.25
N LEU A 471 20.61 2.98 10.43
CA LEU A 471 20.83 3.64 11.71
C LEU A 471 22.32 3.62 12.06
N GLU A 472 22.81 4.63 12.77
CA GLU A 472 24.21 4.81 13.14
C GLU A 472 24.75 3.61 13.93
N ASN A 473 23.90 3.02 14.79
CA ASN A 473 24.25 1.86 15.61
C ASN A 473 23.15 0.77 15.53
N PRO A 474 23.07 0.00 14.42
CA PRO A 474 21.93 -0.90 14.13
C PRO A 474 21.65 -1.93 15.24
N LEU A 475 22.71 -2.55 15.77
CA LEU A 475 22.58 -3.59 16.79
C LEU A 475 22.11 -3.04 18.14
N LYS A 476 22.56 -1.83 18.52
CA LYS A 476 22.08 -1.15 19.73
C LYS A 476 20.64 -0.69 19.55
N ALA A 477 20.30 -0.18 18.36
CA ALA A 477 18.96 0.35 18.06
C ALA A 477 17.83 -0.69 18.17
N LYS A 478 18.13 -2.01 18.06
CA LYS A 478 17.12 -3.09 18.13
C LYS A 478 16.23 -3.01 19.37
N LEU A 479 16.79 -2.68 20.55
CA LEU A 479 15.99 -2.57 21.78
C LEU A 479 15.03 -1.36 21.71
N GLY A 480 15.52 -0.21 21.22
CA GLY A 480 14.70 0.98 21.00
C GLY A 480 13.56 0.72 20.00
N ILE A 481 13.88 0.09 18.86
CA ILE A 481 12.89 -0.32 17.84
C ILE A 481 11.81 -1.22 18.45
N HIS A 482 12.19 -2.20 19.27
CA HIS A 482 11.23 -3.10 19.92
C HIS A 482 10.27 -2.36 20.86
N VAL A 483 10.76 -1.39 21.62
CA VAL A 483 9.93 -0.54 22.49
C VAL A 483 8.95 0.29 21.66
N LEU A 484 9.44 0.95 20.61
CA LEU A 484 8.63 1.78 19.71
C LEU A 484 7.57 0.95 18.98
N GLN A 485 7.92 -0.26 18.56
CA GLN A 485 6.99 -1.20 17.94
C GLN A 485 5.88 -1.62 18.91
N LYS A 486 6.21 -1.97 20.16
CA LYS A 486 5.20 -2.30 21.19
C LYS A 486 4.23 -1.15 21.46
N LYS A 487 4.66 0.09 21.21
CA LYS A 487 3.87 1.31 21.38
C LYS A 487 3.13 1.74 20.11
N GLY A 488 3.30 1.01 19.01
CA GLY A 488 2.64 1.30 17.73
C GLY A 488 3.19 2.52 16.99
N VAL A 489 4.40 2.99 17.37
CA VAL A 489 5.08 4.14 16.74
C VAL A 489 5.85 3.72 15.49
N ILE A 490 6.25 2.45 15.44
CA ILE A 490 6.93 1.85 14.30
C ILE A 490 6.22 0.55 13.94
N ASP A 491 5.89 0.40 12.68
CA ASP A 491 5.41 -0.84 12.09
C ASP A 491 6.59 -1.67 11.57
N LYS A 492 6.46 -3.00 11.71
CA LYS A 492 7.32 -3.97 11.06
C LYS A 492 6.84 -4.21 9.63
N LEU A 493 7.76 -4.15 8.68
CA LEU A 493 7.52 -4.60 7.31
C LEU A 493 8.14 -5.98 7.16
N SER A 494 7.42 -7.00 7.60
CA SER A 494 7.90 -8.38 7.58
C SER A 494 7.98 -8.91 6.15
N PRO A 495 8.91 -9.82 5.83
CA PRO A 495 8.86 -10.57 4.59
C PRO A 495 7.64 -11.48 4.55
N LEU A 496 6.98 -11.55 3.40
CA LEU A 496 5.68 -12.19 3.24
C LEU A 496 5.74 -13.20 2.10
N ARG A 497 5.06 -14.33 2.23
CA ARG A 497 5.16 -15.44 1.27
C ARG A 497 3.85 -16.17 1.05
N THR A 498 3.71 -16.74 -0.14
CA THR A 498 2.73 -17.79 -0.42
C THR A 498 3.26 -19.16 0.02
N LYS A 499 2.50 -20.24 -0.23
CA LYS A 499 2.90 -21.61 0.11
C LYS A 499 4.19 -22.02 -0.65
N PRO A 500 5.13 -22.76 -0.03
CA PRO A 500 6.31 -23.23 -0.75
C PRO A 500 5.93 -24.07 -1.98
N GLY A 501 6.68 -23.93 -3.07
CA GLY A 501 6.39 -24.58 -4.36
C GLY A 501 5.49 -23.77 -5.30
N TYR A 502 4.96 -22.64 -4.85
CA TYR A 502 4.26 -21.66 -5.66
C TYR A 502 5.10 -20.38 -5.77
N VAL A 503 4.80 -19.53 -6.75
CA VAL A 503 5.49 -18.26 -6.96
C VAL A 503 4.54 -17.10 -6.77
N THR A 504 5.11 -15.95 -6.44
CA THR A 504 4.45 -14.65 -6.59
C THR A 504 5.15 -13.84 -7.67
N ALA A 505 4.40 -13.01 -8.36
CA ALA A 505 4.89 -12.00 -9.28
C ALA A 505 4.25 -10.66 -8.93
N ARG A 506 5.04 -9.60 -8.93
CA ARG A 506 4.64 -8.24 -8.54
C ARG A 506 5.18 -7.22 -9.53
N PHE A 507 4.33 -6.29 -9.92
CA PHE A 507 4.69 -5.13 -10.70
C PHE A 507 4.10 -3.88 -10.04
N SER A 508 4.89 -2.81 -9.96
CA SER A 508 4.47 -1.53 -9.41
C SER A 508 5.08 -0.38 -10.19
N ALA A 509 4.28 0.66 -10.40
CA ALA A 509 4.67 1.90 -11.07
C ALA A 509 4.16 3.10 -10.27
N THR A 510 4.94 4.18 -10.24
CA THR A 510 4.44 5.47 -9.78
C THR A 510 3.98 6.29 -10.99
N VAL A 511 2.75 6.79 -10.96
CA VAL A 511 2.14 7.56 -12.05
C VAL A 511 1.55 8.87 -11.55
N ALA A 512 1.63 9.92 -12.37
CA ALA A 512 0.97 11.19 -12.14
C ALA A 512 -0.26 11.31 -13.05
N VAL A 513 -1.41 11.62 -12.47
CA VAL A 513 -2.67 11.89 -13.18
C VAL A 513 -2.84 13.39 -13.29
N THR A 514 -3.11 13.89 -14.49
CA THR A 514 -3.42 15.30 -14.77
C THR A 514 -4.74 15.38 -15.53
N ALA A 515 -5.31 16.57 -15.70
CA ALA A 515 -6.50 16.78 -16.53
C ALA A 515 -6.40 16.21 -17.96
N LYS A 516 -5.18 16.05 -18.48
CA LYS A 516 -4.94 15.71 -19.89
C LYS A 516 -4.38 14.31 -20.10
N ARG A 517 -3.74 13.71 -19.10
CA ARG A 517 -3.05 12.43 -19.27
C ARG A 517 -2.64 11.78 -17.96
N VAL A 518 -2.35 10.49 -18.05
CA VAL A 518 -1.45 9.78 -17.14
C VAL A 518 0.01 9.94 -17.62
N THR A 519 0.91 10.26 -16.70
CA THR A 519 2.36 10.29 -16.91
C THR A 519 3.00 9.24 -16.03
N VAL A 520 3.70 8.28 -16.63
CA VAL A 520 4.46 7.28 -15.87
C VAL A 520 5.74 7.95 -15.36
N LEU A 521 5.92 7.97 -14.04
CA LEU A 521 7.09 8.58 -13.40
C LEU A 521 8.22 7.56 -13.27
N CYS A 522 7.90 6.31 -12.92
CA CYS A 522 8.80 5.16 -12.96
C CYS A 522 8.03 3.84 -12.94
N GLY A 523 8.73 2.73 -13.18
CA GLY A 523 8.21 1.38 -13.02
C GLY A 523 7.33 0.89 -14.15
N ALA A 524 7.43 1.51 -15.35
CA ALA A 524 6.70 1.04 -16.51
C ALA A 524 6.98 -0.46 -16.74
N PRO A 525 5.96 -1.32 -16.77
CA PRO A 525 6.16 -2.71 -17.14
C PRO A 525 6.55 -2.79 -18.63
N PRO A 526 7.35 -3.79 -19.04
CA PRO A 526 7.64 -4.02 -20.45
C PRO A 526 6.35 -4.15 -21.27
N THR A 527 6.31 -3.55 -22.46
CA THR A 527 5.18 -3.64 -23.39
C THR A 527 5.00 -5.05 -23.93
N THR A 528 6.12 -5.73 -24.20
CA THR A 528 6.18 -7.15 -24.53
C THR A 528 6.19 -8.02 -23.28
N ALA A 529 5.89 -9.31 -23.43
CA ALA A 529 6.02 -10.28 -22.36
C ALA A 529 7.46 -10.29 -21.79
N VAL A 530 7.56 -10.55 -20.48
CA VAL A 530 8.87 -10.71 -19.82
C VAL A 530 9.59 -11.89 -20.44
N CYS A 531 10.91 -11.76 -20.64
CA CYS A 531 11.72 -12.89 -21.08
C CYS A 531 11.67 -14.01 -20.04
N VAL A 532 11.06 -15.13 -20.40
CA VAL A 532 10.94 -16.32 -19.55
C VAL A 532 11.43 -17.55 -20.31
N PRO A 533 12.07 -18.52 -19.62
CA PRO A 533 12.37 -19.83 -20.17
C PRO A 533 11.17 -20.48 -20.87
N PRO A 534 11.35 -21.29 -21.93
CA PRO A 534 10.25 -21.94 -22.65
C PRO A 534 9.26 -22.70 -21.75
N ALA A 535 9.76 -23.34 -20.70
CA ALA A 535 8.94 -24.06 -19.73
C ALA A 535 8.03 -23.17 -18.86
N MET A 536 8.26 -21.86 -18.85
CA MET A 536 7.48 -20.83 -18.14
C MET A 536 6.73 -19.89 -19.10
N GLN A 537 6.70 -20.17 -20.41
CA GLN A 537 5.89 -19.36 -21.32
C GLN A 537 4.41 -19.53 -20.97
N SER A 538 3.69 -18.40 -20.93
CA SER A 538 2.26 -18.42 -20.67
C SER A 538 1.52 -19.09 -21.83
N THR A 539 0.53 -19.92 -21.50
CA THR A 539 -0.34 -20.56 -22.49
C THR A 539 -1.52 -19.68 -22.90
N ALA A 540 -1.79 -18.61 -22.17
CA ALA A 540 -2.88 -17.68 -22.44
C ALA A 540 -2.35 -16.46 -23.19
N SER A 541 -2.99 -16.11 -24.31
CA SER A 541 -2.63 -14.91 -25.08
C SER A 541 -3.34 -13.68 -24.55
N VAL A 542 -2.65 -12.53 -24.54
CA VAL A 542 -3.22 -11.21 -24.24
C VAL A 542 -4.35 -10.88 -25.20
N ASP A 543 -4.28 -11.29 -26.47
CA ASP A 543 -5.30 -10.99 -27.49
C ASP A 543 -6.66 -11.64 -27.22
N THR A 544 -6.69 -12.62 -26.33
CA THR A 544 -7.91 -13.35 -25.95
C THR A 544 -8.55 -12.84 -24.65
N LEU A 545 -8.04 -11.75 -24.09
CA LEU A 545 -8.60 -11.10 -22.90
C LEU A 545 -10.05 -10.66 -23.14
N ALA A 546 -10.78 -10.46 -22.03
CA ALA A 546 -12.13 -9.91 -22.08
C ALA A 546 -12.17 -8.58 -22.86
N PRO A 547 -13.19 -8.34 -23.71
CA PRO A 547 -13.27 -7.13 -24.53
C PRO A 547 -13.17 -5.82 -23.74
N SER A 548 -13.68 -5.80 -22.50
CA SER A 548 -13.57 -4.66 -21.59
C SER A 548 -12.13 -4.33 -21.21
N VAL A 549 -11.29 -5.35 -21.00
CA VAL A 549 -9.87 -5.19 -20.67
C VAL A 549 -9.07 -4.76 -21.89
N LEU A 550 -9.31 -5.39 -23.06
CA LEU A 550 -8.65 -5.02 -24.31
C LEU A 550 -8.95 -3.56 -24.70
N ALA A 551 -10.20 -3.12 -24.56
CA ALA A 551 -10.59 -1.74 -24.83
C ALA A 551 -9.90 -0.73 -23.91
N VAL A 552 -9.52 -1.13 -22.69
CA VAL A 552 -8.71 -0.31 -21.79
C VAL A 552 -7.25 -0.32 -22.23
N LEU A 553 -6.66 -1.49 -22.51
CA LEU A 553 -5.26 -1.61 -22.92
C LEU A 553 -4.92 -0.85 -24.22
N HIS A 554 -5.83 -0.79 -25.18
CA HIS A 554 -5.62 -0.05 -26.43
C HIS A 554 -5.84 1.46 -26.31
N ARG A 555 -6.29 1.95 -25.15
CA ARG A 555 -6.57 3.37 -24.93
C ARG A 555 -5.26 4.15 -24.77
N PRO A 556 -5.11 5.33 -25.37
CA PRO A 556 -3.95 6.18 -25.08
C PRO A 556 -3.95 6.64 -23.61
N LEU A 557 -2.74 6.86 -23.05
CA LEU A 557 -2.59 7.48 -21.73
C LEU A 557 -2.97 8.97 -21.75
N GLU A 558 -3.05 9.58 -22.94
CA GLU A 558 -3.56 10.93 -23.15
C GLU A 558 -5.08 10.88 -23.28
N PHE A 559 -5.75 11.76 -22.55
CA PHE A 559 -7.19 11.86 -22.54
C PHE A 559 -7.63 12.69 -23.75
N ALA A 560 -8.70 12.26 -24.41
CA ALA A 560 -9.29 13.04 -25.48
C ALA A 560 -9.77 14.39 -24.92
N ASP A 561 -9.35 15.48 -25.56
CA ASP A 561 -9.70 16.84 -25.15
C ASP A 561 -11.22 17.02 -25.24
N THR A 562 -11.91 17.00 -24.10
CA THR A 562 -13.39 17.06 -24.02
C THR A 562 -13.92 18.32 -24.69
N ARG A 563 -13.15 19.42 -24.69
CA ARG A 563 -13.45 20.67 -25.41
C ARG A 563 -13.36 20.50 -26.93
N ALA A 564 -12.39 19.75 -27.44
CA ALA A 564 -12.27 19.49 -28.87
C ALA A 564 -13.35 18.51 -29.38
N VAL A 565 -13.78 17.57 -28.55
CA VAL A 565 -14.88 16.64 -28.87
C VAL A 565 -16.24 17.37 -28.84
N ALA A 566 -16.48 18.25 -27.86
CA ALA A 566 -17.65 19.11 -27.82
C ALA A 566 -17.69 20.09 -29.01
N ALA A 567 -16.58 20.79 -29.29
CA ALA A 567 -16.47 21.70 -30.43
C ALA A 567 -16.66 21.00 -31.79
N LYS A 568 -16.18 19.75 -31.94
CA LYS A 568 -16.43 18.93 -33.14
C LYS A 568 -17.88 18.47 -33.25
N LYS A 569 -18.56 18.22 -32.13
CA LYS A 569 -19.97 17.86 -32.10
C LYS A 569 -20.84 19.06 -32.48
N ASP A 570 -20.56 20.24 -31.93
CA ASP A 570 -21.25 21.49 -32.25
C ASP A 570 -20.99 21.95 -33.70
N ALA A 571 -19.79 21.74 -34.23
CA ALA A 571 -19.47 21.98 -35.64
C ALA A 571 -20.18 20.99 -36.58
N LYS A 572 -20.34 19.72 -36.16
CA LYS A 572 -21.05 18.70 -36.94
C LYS A 572 -22.56 18.93 -36.94
N ASP A 573 -23.13 19.33 -35.82
CA ASP A 573 -24.55 19.67 -35.72
C ASP A 573 -24.88 20.96 -36.50
N SER A 574 -24.02 21.98 -36.47
CA SER A 574 -24.19 23.20 -37.28
C SER A 574 -23.96 23.01 -38.78
N SER A 575 -23.23 21.97 -39.18
CA SER A 575 -23.02 21.61 -40.61
C SER A 575 -24.02 20.59 -41.16
N SER A 576 -24.94 20.08 -40.32
CA SER A 576 -25.97 19.12 -40.73
C SER A 576 -26.88 19.70 -41.83
N PRO A 577 -27.22 18.92 -42.88
CA PRO A 577 -28.12 19.36 -43.95
C PRO A 577 -29.48 19.86 -43.43
N ALA A 578 -29.93 19.34 -42.29
CA ALA A 578 -31.16 19.76 -41.63
C ALA A 578 -31.09 21.18 -41.04
N MET A 579 -29.93 21.58 -40.49
CA MET A 579 -29.73 22.94 -39.97
C MET A 579 -29.47 23.94 -41.10
N LYS A 580 -28.83 23.50 -42.19
CA LYS A 580 -28.70 24.29 -43.44
C LYS A 580 -30.05 24.59 -44.10
N ARG A 581 -30.98 23.63 -44.14
CA ARG A 581 -32.36 23.86 -44.63
C ARG A 581 -33.13 24.86 -43.77
N LYS A 582 -33.07 24.73 -42.44
CA LYS A 582 -33.70 25.70 -41.52
C LYS A 582 -33.16 27.13 -41.65
N ARG A 583 -31.88 27.29 -42.01
CA ARG A 583 -31.26 28.62 -42.17
C ARG A 583 -31.62 29.29 -43.50
N ILE A 584 -31.92 28.50 -44.54
CA ILE A 584 -32.42 29.00 -45.83
C ILE A 584 -33.91 29.37 -45.68
N GLU A 585 -34.72 28.54 -45.04
CA GLU A 585 -36.15 28.82 -44.78
C GLU A 585 -36.39 30.02 -43.84
N ALA A 586 -35.42 30.35 -42.99
CA ALA A 586 -35.47 31.54 -42.14
C ALA A 586 -35.06 32.82 -42.88
N ALA A 587 -34.22 32.73 -43.91
CA ALA A 587 -33.81 33.87 -44.73
C ALA A 587 -34.89 34.23 -45.77
N ASP A 588 -35.60 33.23 -46.32
CA ASP A 588 -36.70 33.44 -47.28
C ASP A 588 -38.00 33.97 -46.63
N ASN A 589 -38.07 34.09 -45.30
CA ASN A 589 -39.20 34.68 -44.57
C ASN A 589 -38.93 36.11 -44.06
N GLU A 590 -37.75 36.67 -44.34
CA GLU A 590 -37.39 38.06 -44.00
C GLU A 590 -37.23 38.98 -45.23
N GLU A 591 -37.57 38.51 -46.44
CA GLU A 591 -37.91 39.34 -47.62
C GLU A 591 -39.41 39.28 -47.90
#